data_AF-A0A950AKF2-F1
#
_entry.id   AF-A0A950AKF2-F1
#
_cell.length_a   1.000
_cell.length_b   1.000
_cell.length_c   1.000
_cell.angle_alpha   90.00
_cell.angle_beta   90.00
_cell.angle_gamma   90.00
#
_symmetry.space_group_name_H-M   'P 1'
#
loop_
_entity.id
_entity.type
_entity.pdbx_description
1 polymer ?
#
loop_
_entity_poly.entity_id
_entity_poly.type
_entity_poly.pdbx_seq_one_letter_code
_entity_poly.pdbx_strand_id
1 'polypeptide(L)'
;FHAVERLGYRGFLRHPRTPESVEAVIAVRELWHARKRDFPEDADGVAHAFDVQRRVIDLVGPDVACDLFFCEERAYWEMRNRAGQIQKRRQDSLGLGWANHDHHTFRSSRRFFVDLIQFFLQFGFKKRERYYAGAQAGWGAQILEHFNAGITVFADVDLMPEETSVDFSVERLRDGSRLSTVGLWCGLHGDSFLQAGMHHLEARFDFSLLREQLASAGIATMKPFSDSAFLKQAFTEGERWPVNPERVRSLLARELITHQQAEFFLGSGAVGSHLENLQRKGGFKGFNQKSVSVIIQATDPRKVESPAER
;
A
#
# COMPACT_ATOMS: atom_id res chain seq x y z
N PHE A 1 33.38 1.13 -12.32
CA PHE A 1 31.98 1.09 -12.78
C PHE A 1 31.24 2.26 -12.13
N HIS A 2 30.44 3.02 -12.88
CA HIS A 2 29.64 4.14 -12.34
C HIS A 2 28.17 3.72 -12.37
N ALA A 3 27.47 3.83 -11.24
CA ALA A 3 26.03 3.68 -11.16
C ALA A 3 25.35 5.06 -11.26
N VAL A 4 24.18 5.13 -11.90
CA VAL A 4 23.41 6.37 -12.06
C VAL A 4 22.00 6.13 -11.51
N GLU A 5 21.58 6.97 -10.56
CA GLU A 5 20.22 6.99 -10.08
C GLU A 5 19.31 7.68 -11.11
N ARG A 6 18.22 7.01 -11.50
CA ARG A 6 17.31 7.51 -12.54
C ARG A 6 16.42 8.65 -12.03
N LEU A 7 15.91 8.57 -10.80
CA LEU A 7 15.13 9.63 -10.14
C LEU A 7 13.99 10.16 -11.04
N GLY A 8 12.97 9.32 -11.27
CA GLY A 8 11.81 9.70 -12.09
C GLY A 8 12.10 9.85 -13.59
N TYR A 9 13.15 9.23 -14.12
CA TYR A 9 13.52 9.29 -15.54
C TYR A 9 13.63 7.90 -16.20
N ARG A 10 12.93 7.69 -17.33
CA ARG A 10 12.98 6.42 -18.06
C ARG A 10 14.10 6.29 -19.09
N GLY A 11 14.75 7.39 -19.46
CA GLY A 11 15.76 7.35 -20.51
C GLY A 11 17.06 6.67 -20.07
N PHE A 12 17.98 6.55 -21.02
CA PHE A 12 19.29 5.92 -20.83
C PHE A 12 20.44 6.93 -20.89
N LEU A 13 20.15 8.19 -21.18
CA LEU A 13 21.14 9.25 -21.24
C LEU A 13 21.43 9.78 -19.85
N ARG A 14 22.71 9.89 -19.52
CA ARG A 14 23.15 10.54 -18.29
C ARG A 14 22.94 12.04 -18.42
N HIS A 15 22.19 12.62 -17.50
CA HIS A 15 22.13 14.06 -17.31
C HIS A 15 23.01 14.43 -16.10
N PRO A 16 24.05 15.27 -16.28
CA PRO A 16 24.82 15.77 -15.15
C PRO A 16 23.90 16.56 -14.22
N ARG A 17 23.99 16.29 -12.91
CA ARG A 17 23.27 17.04 -11.88
C ARG A 17 24.13 18.18 -11.38
N THR A 18 23.52 19.35 -11.23
CA THR A 18 24.17 20.49 -10.57
C THR A 18 24.14 20.29 -9.06
N PRO A 19 25.07 20.89 -8.28
CA PRO A 19 25.03 20.84 -6.82
C PRO A 19 23.65 21.21 -6.24
N GLU A 20 23.01 22.24 -6.77
CA GLU A 20 21.69 22.73 -6.33
C GLU A 20 20.61 21.65 -6.54
N SER A 21 20.66 20.91 -7.65
CA SER A 21 19.72 19.82 -7.91
C SER A 21 19.94 18.60 -7.00
N VAL A 22 21.15 18.41 -6.50
CA VAL A 22 21.46 17.36 -5.51
C VAL A 22 20.97 17.78 -4.13
N GLU A 23 21.22 19.03 -3.73
CA GLU A 23 20.70 19.60 -2.49
C GLU A 23 19.17 19.55 -2.42
N ALA A 24 18.48 19.88 -3.52
CA ALA A 24 17.03 19.78 -3.60
C ALA A 24 16.53 18.33 -3.39
N VAL A 25 17.21 17.33 -3.96
CA VAL A 25 16.86 15.91 -3.74
C VAL A 25 17.04 15.50 -2.28
N ILE A 26 18.13 15.93 -1.65
CA ILE A 26 18.39 15.65 -0.22
C ILE A 26 17.30 16.28 0.64
N ALA A 27 16.98 17.55 0.41
CA ALA A 27 15.92 18.25 1.13
C ALA A 27 14.55 17.56 0.98
N VAL A 28 14.22 17.06 -0.21
CA VAL A 28 12.97 16.31 -0.44
C VAL A 28 12.95 14.98 0.31
N ARG A 29 14.07 14.24 0.34
CA ARG A 29 14.17 13.01 1.14
C ARG A 29 13.93 13.30 2.62
N GLU A 30 14.55 14.35 3.16
CA GLU A 30 14.36 14.76 4.55
C GLU A 30 12.90 15.14 4.85
N LEU A 31 12.25 15.89 3.94
CA LEU A 31 10.84 16.26 4.08
C LEU A 31 9.91 15.06 4.14
N TRP A 32 10.14 14.03 3.31
CA TRP A 32 9.35 12.80 3.35
C TRP A 32 9.67 11.93 4.55
N HIS A 33 10.95 11.79 4.88
CA HIS A 33 11.40 10.98 6.00
C HIS A 33 10.88 11.51 7.33
N ALA A 34 10.93 12.84 7.53
CA ALA A 34 10.46 13.51 8.73
C ALA A 34 8.96 13.85 8.71
N ARG A 35 8.23 13.47 7.65
CA ARG A 35 6.80 13.77 7.53
C ARG A 35 6.05 13.20 8.72
N LYS A 36 5.36 14.08 9.45
CA LYS A 36 4.45 13.66 10.51
C LYS A 36 3.27 12.92 9.87
N ARG A 37 3.02 11.70 10.32
CA ARG A 37 1.92 10.85 9.81
C ARG A 37 0.77 10.70 10.80
N ASP A 38 1.00 10.97 12.08
CA ASP A 38 0.04 10.77 13.16
C ASP A 38 -0.41 12.09 13.77
N PHE A 39 -1.72 12.33 13.72
CA PHE A 39 -2.38 13.53 14.20
C PHE A 39 -3.61 13.12 15.02
N PRO A 40 -4.08 13.97 15.96
CA PRO A 40 -5.34 13.71 16.67
C PRO A 40 -6.51 13.52 15.71
N GLU A 41 -6.57 14.33 14.65
CA GLU A 41 -7.55 14.22 13.58
C GLU A 41 -6.84 13.84 12.27
N ASP A 42 -7.29 12.76 11.64
CA ASP A 42 -6.71 12.27 10.38
C ASP A 42 -6.79 13.35 9.27
N ALA A 43 -7.79 14.24 9.31
CA ALA A 43 -7.92 15.36 8.38
C ALA A 43 -6.74 16.34 8.41
N ASP A 44 -6.16 16.58 9.59
CA ASP A 44 -4.96 17.42 9.72
C ASP A 44 -3.73 16.73 9.10
N GLY A 45 -3.66 15.40 9.23
CA GLY A 45 -2.65 14.59 8.56
C GLY A 45 -2.76 14.64 7.05
N VAL A 46 -3.99 14.61 6.52
CA VAL A 46 -4.26 14.78 5.08
C VAL A 46 -3.76 16.13 4.59
N ALA A 47 -4.16 17.22 5.27
CA ALA A 47 -3.75 18.58 4.91
C ALA A 47 -2.23 18.74 4.95
N HIS A 48 -1.59 18.23 6.01
CA HIS A 48 -0.14 18.25 6.15
C HIS A 48 0.57 17.48 5.01
N ALA A 49 0.04 16.32 4.61
CA ALA A 49 0.60 15.54 3.50
C ALA A 49 0.56 16.33 2.19
N PHE A 50 -0.54 17.03 1.88
CA PHE A 50 -0.63 17.91 0.70
C PHE A 50 0.33 19.09 0.75
N ASP A 51 0.51 19.69 1.93
CA ASP A 51 1.47 20.78 2.10
C ASP A 51 2.92 20.33 1.85
N VAL A 52 3.29 19.16 2.37
CA VAL A 52 4.61 18.57 2.09
C VAL A 52 4.73 18.22 0.60
N GLN A 53 3.69 17.62 0.00
CA GLN A 53 3.67 17.29 -1.42
C GLN A 53 3.93 18.52 -2.30
N ARG A 54 3.19 19.61 -2.07
CA ARG A 54 3.37 20.85 -2.83
C ARG A 54 4.82 21.34 -2.75
N ARG A 55 5.37 21.41 -1.54
CA ARG A 55 6.76 21.85 -1.31
C ARG A 55 7.78 20.97 -2.05
N VAL A 56 7.62 19.65 -2.04
CA VAL A 56 8.57 18.78 -2.73
C VAL A 56 8.43 18.86 -4.25
N ILE A 57 7.22 19.02 -4.77
CA ILE A 57 6.98 19.21 -6.21
C ILE A 57 7.61 20.53 -6.66
N ASP A 58 7.48 21.60 -5.87
CA ASP A 58 8.10 22.90 -6.18
C ASP A 58 9.64 22.82 -6.23
N LEU A 59 10.24 21.93 -5.44
CA LEU A 59 11.71 21.76 -5.38
C LEU A 59 12.29 20.94 -6.54
N VAL A 60 11.64 19.84 -6.92
CA VAL A 60 12.24 18.85 -7.85
C VAL A 60 11.34 18.44 -9.01
N GLY A 61 10.14 19.01 -9.10
CA GLY A 61 9.11 18.61 -10.04
C GLY A 61 8.39 17.31 -9.64
N PRO A 62 7.25 17.01 -10.30
CA PRO A 62 6.37 15.90 -9.91
C PRO A 62 7.02 14.52 -10.05
N ASP A 63 7.76 14.28 -11.14
CA ASP A 63 8.34 12.96 -11.43
C ASP A 63 9.40 12.54 -10.40
N VAL A 64 10.31 13.45 -10.03
CA VAL A 64 11.35 13.20 -9.03
C VAL A 64 10.73 13.12 -7.63
N ALA A 65 9.78 14.00 -7.32
CA ALA A 65 9.08 13.99 -6.04
C ALA A 65 8.32 12.67 -5.82
N CYS A 66 7.68 12.14 -6.86
CA CYS A 66 7.01 10.84 -6.88
C CYS A 66 8.00 9.70 -6.56
N ASP A 67 9.12 9.63 -7.27
CA ASP A 67 10.11 8.56 -7.07
C ASP A 67 10.65 8.56 -5.64
N LEU A 68 10.95 9.75 -5.10
CA LEU A 68 11.42 9.93 -3.73
C LEU A 68 10.33 9.59 -2.68
N PHE A 69 9.08 9.98 -2.92
CA PHE A 69 7.95 9.61 -2.07
C PHE A 69 7.85 8.08 -1.94
N PHE A 70 7.90 7.35 -3.05
CA PHE A 70 7.80 5.88 -3.01
C PHE A 70 9.02 5.20 -2.40
N CYS A 71 10.21 5.80 -2.48
CA CYS A 71 11.37 5.32 -1.72
C CYS A 71 11.10 5.38 -0.22
N GLU A 72 10.60 6.51 0.29
CA GLU A 72 10.29 6.67 1.72
C GLU A 72 9.05 5.87 2.16
N GLU A 73 8.04 5.71 1.32
CA GLU A 73 6.89 4.85 1.64
C GLU A 73 7.28 3.37 1.72
N ARG A 74 8.17 2.90 0.83
CA ARG A 74 8.74 1.54 0.92
C ARG A 74 9.56 1.37 2.20
N ALA A 75 10.43 2.33 2.53
CA ALA A 75 11.19 2.29 3.77
C ALA A 75 10.27 2.25 5.00
N TYR A 76 9.22 3.08 5.03
CA TYR A 76 8.24 3.09 6.11
C TYR A 76 7.46 1.76 6.22
N TRP A 77 7.04 1.20 5.09
CA TRP A 77 6.39 -0.11 5.05
C TRP A 77 7.32 -1.23 5.54
N GLU A 78 8.59 -1.22 5.13
CA GLU A 78 9.58 -2.19 5.57
C GLU A 78 9.76 -2.16 7.08
N MET A 79 9.76 -1.00 7.74
CA MET A 79 9.88 -0.92 9.20
C MET A 79 8.83 -1.73 9.97
N ARG A 80 7.70 -2.02 9.34
CA ARG A 80 6.56 -2.75 9.92
C ARG A 80 6.23 -4.04 9.16
N ASN A 81 7.12 -4.46 8.25
CA ASN A 81 6.98 -5.65 7.44
C ASN A 81 8.29 -6.45 7.37
N ARG A 82 8.46 -7.42 8.26
CA ARG A 82 9.62 -8.32 8.36
C ARG A 82 9.88 -9.09 7.07
N ALA A 83 8.84 -9.47 6.33
CA ALA A 83 9.01 -10.12 5.03
C ALA A 83 9.64 -9.18 4.00
N GLY A 84 9.16 -7.94 3.96
CA GLY A 84 9.74 -6.85 3.19
C GLY A 84 11.20 -6.61 3.57
N GLN A 85 11.53 -6.49 4.86
CA GLN A 85 12.91 -6.28 5.33
C GLN A 85 13.85 -7.41 4.90
N ILE A 86 13.43 -8.66 5.09
CA ILE A 86 14.25 -9.83 4.74
C ILE A 86 14.45 -9.86 3.22
N GLN A 87 13.38 -9.71 2.45
CA GLN A 87 13.48 -9.77 1.00
C GLN A 87 14.24 -8.57 0.41
N LYS A 88 14.09 -7.37 0.98
CA LYS A 88 14.84 -6.18 0.58
C LYS A 88 16.33 -6.37 0.80
N ARG A 89 16.74 -6.83 2.00
CA ARG A 89 18.17 -7.11 2.29
C ARG A 89 18.78 -8.10 1.29
N ARG A 90 18.03 -9.12 0.90
CA ARG A 90 18.46 -10.11 -0.10
C ARG A 90 18.60 -9.54 -1.51
N GLN A 91 17.78 -8.57 -1.88
CA GLN A 91 17.89 -7.89 -3.17
C GLN A 91 18.98 -6.83 -3.16
N ASP A 92 19.19 -6.16 -2.02
CA ASP A 92 20.26 -5.17 -1.85
C ASP A 92 21.65 -5.78 -1.89
N SER A 93 21.83 -7.01 -1.38
CA SER A 93 23.11 -7.72 -1.53
C SER A 93 23.48 -8.02 -2.99
N LEU A 94 22.51 -7.92 -3.90
CA LEU A 94 22.67 -8.04 -5.35
C LEU A 94 22.60 -6.69 -6.08
N GLY A 95 22.41 -5.59 -5.37
CA GLY A 95 22.25 -4.25 -5.95
C GLY A 95 20.93 -4.02 -6.70
N LEU A 96 19.90 -4.84 -6.45
CA LEU A 96 18.62 -4.77 -7.16
C LEU A 96 17.60 -3.83 -6.50
N GLY A 97 17.65 -3.68 -5.17
CA GLY A 97 16.62 -2.97 -4.42
C GLY A 97 15.23 -3.53 -4.69
N TRP A 98 14.27 -2.65 -4.98
CA TRP A 98 12.91 -3.04 -5.38
C TRP A 98 12.64 -2.89 -6.88
N ALA A 99 13.66 -2.91 -7.73
CA ALA A 99 13.50 -2.68 -9.18
C ALA A 99 12.54 -3.65 -9.90
N ASN A 100 12.20 -4.78 -9.26
CA ASN A 100 11.25 -5.78 -9.74
C ASN A 100 9.82 -5.62 -9.19
N HIS A 101 9.49 -4.50 -8.52
CA HIS A 101 8.14 -4.23 -8.06
C HIS A 101 7.13 -4.29 -9.22
N ASP A 102 5.93 -4.81 -8.95
CA ASP A 102 4.80 -4.81 -9.87
C ASP A 102 3.91 -3.61 -9.57
N HIS A 103 3.43 -3.52 -8.32
CA HIS A 103 2.64 -2.40 -7.85
C HIS A 103 2.71 -2.22 -6.32
N HIS A 104 2.18 -1.09 -5.86
CA HIS A 104 2.06 -0.72 -4.46
C HIS A 104 0.59 -0.55 -4.11
N THR A 105 0.17 -1.11 -2.98
CA THR A 105 -1.24 -1.06 -2.58
C THR A 105 -1.44 -0.18 -1.36
N PHE A 106 -2.35 0.79 -1.52
CA PHE A 106 -2.77 1.73 -0.49
C PHE A 106 -4.22 1.44 -0.16
N ARG A 107 -4.52 1.27 1.12
CA ARG A 107 -5.89 1.19 1.65
C ARG A 107 -6.29 2.55 2.20
N SER A 108 -7.49 2.99 1.87
CA SER A 108 -8.02 4.26 2.38
C SER A 108 -9.46 4.15 2.84
N SER A 109 -9.77 4.91 3.88
CA SER A 109 -11.12 5.16 4.31
C SER A 109 -11.93 5.85 3.20
N ARG A 110 -13.25 5.61 3.21
CA ARG A 110 -14.19 6.24 2.26
C ARG A 110 -14.11 7.77 2.30
N ARG A 111 -13.87 8.33 3.49
CA ARG A 111 -13.77 9.77 3.74
C ARG A 111 -12.63 10.42 2.96
N PHE A 112 -11.46 9.79 2.93
CA PHE A 112 -10.23 10.36 2.35
C PHE A 112 -9.82 9.73 1.02
N PHE A 113 -10.61 8.80 0.47
CA PHE A 113 -10.25 8.13 -0.77
C PHE A 113 -10.04 9.10 -1.94
N VAL A 114 -10.93 10.07 -2.14
CA VAL A 114 -10.76 11.09 -3.19
C VAL A 114 -9.49 11.93 -2.96
N ASP A 115 -9.15 12.21 -1.70
CA ASP A 115 -7.91 12.92 -1.35
C ASP A 115 -6.68 12.09 -1.74
N LEU A 116 -6.68 10.78 -1.47
CA LEU A 116 -5.62 9.87 -1.91
C LEU A 116 -5.46 9.88 -3.44
N ILE A 117 -6.56 9.85 -4.19
CA ILE A 117 -6.52 9.91 -5.65
C ILE A 117 -5.94 11.25 -6.11
N GLN A 118 -6.40 12.38 -5.57
CA GLN A 118 -5.88 13.71 -5.93
C GLN A 118 -4.41 13.87 -5.58
N PHE A 119 -3.98 13.33 -4.43
CA PHE A 119 -2.59 13.29 -4.03
C PHE A 119 -1.73 12.60 -5.09
N PHE A 120 -2.10 11.41 -5.55
CA PHE A 120 -1.34 10.76 -6.64
C PHE A 120 -1.40 11.53 -7.96
N LEU A 121 -2.54 12.12 -8.32
CA LEU A 121 -2.65 12.91 -9.56
C LEU A 121 -1.71 14.13 -9.56
N GLN A 122 -1.46 14.77 -8.41
CA GLN A 122 -0.51 15.88 -8.30
C GLN A 122 0.94 15.46 -8.53
N PHE A 123 1.29 14.21 -8.21
CA PHE A 123 2.57 13.64 -8.61
C PHE A 123 2.66 13.30 -10.10
N GLY A 124 1.60 13.47 -10.89
CA GLY A 124 1.62 13.16 -12.33
C GLY A 124 1.10 11.77 -12.69
N PHE A 125 0.54 11.02 -11.74
CA PHE A 125 -0.14 9.76 -12.05
C PHE A 125 -1.32 9.98 -13.01
N LYS A 126 -1.66 8.94 -13.76
CA LYS A 126 -2.88 8.86 -14.57
C LYS A 126 -3.74 7.71 -14.06
N LYS A 127 -5.05 7.95 -13.97
CA LYS A 127 -6.03 6.89 -13.69
C LYS A 127 -6.08 5.95 -14.89
N ARG A 128 -5.99 4.64 -14.64
CA ARG A 128 -6.06 3.62 -15.68
C ARG A 128 -7.42 2.95 -15.71
N GLU A 129 -7.77 2.19 -14.67
CA GLU A 129 -9.03 1.44 -14.60
C GLU A 129 -9.57 1.43 -13.16
N ARG A 130 -10.90 1.40 -13.03
CA ARG A 130 -11.59 1.10 -11.76
C ARG A 130 -11.82 -0.40 -11.70
N TYR A 131 -11.61 -0.98 -10.53
CA TYR A 131 -11.63 -2.42 -10.33
C TYR A 131 -12.50 -2.79 -9.14
N TYR A 132 -13.48 -3.68 -9.34
CA TYR A 132 -14.37 -4.17 -8.27
C TYR A 132 -15.03 -5.47 -8.75
N ALA A 133 -15.27 -6.42 -7.84
CA ALA A 133 -15.82 -7.73 -8.20
C ALA A 133 -17.36 -7.81 -8.09
N GLY A 134 -18.05 -6.76 -8.58
CA GLY A 134 -19.50 -6.64 -8.51
C GLY A 134 -20.04 -6.23 -7.12
N ALA A 135 -21.36 -6.10 -7.02
CA ALA A 135 -22.05 -5.47 -5.88
C ALA A 135 -21.84 -6.18 -4.52
N GLN A 136 -21.45 -7.45 -4.51
CA GLN A 136 -21.24 -8.21 -3.27
C GLN A 136 -19.79 -8.21 -2.78
N ALA A 137 -18.86 -7.60 -3.52
CA ALA A 137 -17.44 -7.61 -3.16
C ALA A 137 -17.15 -6.86 -1.86
N GLY A 138 -17.87 -5.76 -1.61
CA GLY A 138 -17.66 -4.90 -0.44
C GLY A 138 -16.44 -3.99 -0.54
N TRP A 139 -15.75 -3.97 -1.69
CA TRP A 139 -14.54 -3.19 -1.95
C TRP A 139 -14.47 -2.76 -3.42
N GLY A 140 -13.66 -1.75 -3.69
CA GLY A 140 -13.20 -1.38 -5.02
C GLY A 140 -11.81 -0.78 -4.97
N ALA A 141 -11.20 -0.64 -6.15
CA ALA A 141 -9.88 -0.04 -6.29
C ALA A 141 -9.83 0.90 -7.50
N GLN A 142 -9.08 1.98 -7.36
CA GLN A 142 -8.64 2.78 -8.49
C GLN A 142 -7.18 2.44 -8.78
N ILE A 143 -6.90 1.98 -10.00
CA ILE A 143 -5.54 1.72 -10.46
C ILE A 143 -4.97 3.00 -11.07
N LEU A 144 -3.79 3.42 -10.63
CA LEU A 144 -3.07 4.57 -11.18
C LEU A 144 -1.68 4.17 -11.65
N GLU A 145 -1.20 4.82 -12.72
CA GLU A 145 0.13 4.61 -13.25
C GLU A 145 0.88 5.93 -13.40
N HIS A 146 2.14 5.95 -13.00
CA HIS A 146 3.05 7.04 -13.23
C HIS A 146 4.11 6.61 -14.23
N PHE A 147 3.97 7.06 -15.48
CA PHE A 147 4.81 6.57 -16.59
C PHE A 147 6.30 6.75 -16.31
N ASN A 148 6.74 7.96 -15.93
CA ASN A 148 8.15 8.31 -15.82
C ASN A 148 8.88 7.56 -14.68
N ALA A 149 8.31 7.56 -13.47
CA ALA A 149 8.78 6.74 -12.35
C ALA A 149 8.57 5.23 -12.54
N GLY A 150 7.68 4.81 -13.46
CA GLY A 150 7.38 3.39 -13.68
C GLY A 150 6.60 2.74 -12.53
N ILE A 151 5.79 3.52 -11.82
CA ILE A 151 5.08 3.09 -10.60
C ILE A 151 3.60 2.82 -10.91
N THR A 152 3.10 1.71 -10.40
CA THR A 152 1.68 1.35 -10.40
C THR A 152 1.15 1.36 -8.98
N VAL A 153 -0.03 1.94 -8.78
CA VAL A 153 -0.73 2.00 -7.49
C VAL A 153 -2.09 1.33 -7.61
N PHE A 154 -2.41 0.51 -6.60
CA PHE A 154 -3.75 0.05 -6.30
C PHE A 154 -4.26 0.81 -5.09
N ALA A 155 -5.22 1.71 -5.29
CA ALA A 155 -5.85 2.43 -4.19
C ALA A 155 -7.18 1.76 -3.87
N ASP A 156 -7.23 1.01 -2.77
CA ASP A 156 -8.39 0.25 -2.32
C ASP A 156 -9.29 1.08 -1.39
N VAL A 157 -10.61 0.85 -1.49
CA VAL A 157 -11.64 1.46 -0.64
C VAL A 157 -12.81 0.48 -0.43
N ASP A 158 -13.53 0.65 0.68
CA ASP A 158 -14.83 -0.03 0.87
C ASP A 158 -15.89 0.52 -0.09
N LEU A 159 -16.59 -0.36 -0.81
CA LEU A 159 -17.75 -0.01 -1.64
C LEU A 159 -19.00 -0.73 -1.15
N MET A 160 -20.11 0.00 -1.07
CA MET A 160 -21.44 -0.57 -0.86
C MET A 160 -22.02 -1.08 -2.18
N PRO A 161 -22.96 -2.05 -2.15
CA PRO A 161 -23.51 -2.66 -3.36
C PRO A 161 -24.01 -1.66 -4.42
N GLU A 162 -24.68 -0.61 -3.97
CA GLU A 162 -25.29 0.46 -4.76
C GLU A 162 -24.27 1.46 -5.33
N GLU A 163 -23.02 1.42 -4.89
CA GLU A 163 -22.00 2.41 -5.25
C GLU A 163 -21.11 1.97 -6.41
N THR A 164 -21.33 0.76 -6.93
CA THR A 164 -20.57 0.21 -8.07
C THR A 164 -20.79 0.98 -9.37
N SER A 165 -21.87 1.78 -9.48
CA SER A 165 -22.14 2.65 -10.64
C SER A 165 -21.52 4.04 -10.53
N VAL A 166 -21.05 4.45 -9.35
CA VAL A 166 -20.50 5.79 -9.08
C VAL A 166 -19.02 5.83 -9.46
N ASP A 167 -18.54 6.96 -9.99
CA ASP A 167 -17.09 7.18 -10.07
C ASP A 167 -16.52 7.59 -8.72
N PHE A 168 -16.35 6.59 -7.85
CA PHE A 168 -15.79 6.74 -6.51
C PHE A 168 -14.35 7.29 -6.50
N SER A 169 -13.67 7.38 -7.65
CA SER A 169 -12.34 8.02 -7.75
C SER A 169 -12.40 9.55 -7.81
N VAL A 170 -13.58 10.13 -7.99
CA VAL A 170 -13.80 11.58 -8.05
C VAL A 170 -14.94 12.04 -7.16
N GLU A 171 -15.97 11.20 -7.00
CA GLU A 171 -17.10 11.47 -6.12
C GLU A 171 -16.83 10.95 -4.71
N ARG A 172 -16.95 11.83 -3.72
CA ARG A 172 -16.77 11.45 -2.32
C ARG A 172 -17.87 10.48 -1.89
N LEU A 173 -17.47 9.32 -1.41
CA LEU A 173 -18.36 8.34 -0.80
C LEU A 173 -18.82 8.83 0.57
N ARG A 174 -20.09 8.58 0.90
CA ARG A 174 -20.59 8.82 2.25
C ARG A 174 -20.01 7.80 3.22
N ASP A 175 -19.94 8.15 4.50
CA ASP A 175 -19.64 7.17 5.53
C ASP A 175 -20.66 6.02 5.47
N GLY A 176 -20.16 4.79 5.53
CA GLY A 176 -21.00 3.60 5.56
C GLY A 176 -21.51 3.30 6.96
N SER A 177 -22.66 2.65 7.06
CA SER A 177 -23.20 2.10 8.33
C SER A 177 -22.43 0.86 8.82
N ARG A 178 -21.52 0.34 8.01
CA ARG A 178 -20.68 -0.83 8.31
C ARG A 178 -19.32 -0.70 7.62
N LEU A 179 -18.34 -1.41 8.15
CA LEU A 179 -17.02 -1.54 7.54
C LEU A 179 -16.84 -2.94 6.91
N SER A 180 -16.38 -2.93 5.67
CA SER A 180 -15.81 -4.11 5.02
C SER A 180 -14.33 -4.22 5.43
N THR A 181 -13.57 -5.06 4.72
CA THR A 181 -12.18 -5.37 5.08
C THR A 181 -11.26 -4.13 5.01
N VAL A 182 -11.39 -3.29 3.97
CA VAL A 182 -10.48 -2.16 3.76
C VAL A 182 -10.75 -1.08 4.80
N GLY A 183 -12.01 -0.70 4.99
CA GLY A 183 -12.41 0.31 5.95
C GLY A 183 -12.13 -0.08 7.39
N LEU A 184 -12.30 -1.37 7.75
CA LEU A 184 -11.92 -1.83 9.10
C LEU A 184 -10.41 -1.76 9.31
N TRP A 185 -9.63 -2.16 8.31
CA TRP A 185 -8.17 -2.05 8.37
C TRP A 185 -7.72 -0.58 8.58
N CYS A 186 -8.30 0.36 7.82
CA CYS A 186 -8.05 1.79 7.99
C CYS A 186 -8.53 2.30 9.37
N GLY A 187 -9.68 1.83 9.84
CA GLY A 187 -10.21 2.18 11.15
C GLY A 187 -9.28 1.79 12.29
N LEU A 188 -8.61 0.63 12.18
CA LEU A 188 -7.69 0.13 13.20
C LEU A 188 -6.29 0.77 13.11
N HIS A 189 -5.77 0.95 11.90
CA HIS A 189 -4.36 1.33 11.69
C HIS A 189 -4.13 2.76 11.21
N GLY A 190 -5.18 3.44 10.72
CA GLY A 190 -5.09 4.67 9.93
C GLY A 190 -5.10 4.40 8.42
N ASP A 191 -5.28 5.44 7.61
CA ASP A 191 -5.18 5.33 6.15
C ASP A 191 -3.72 5.09 5.72
N SER A 192 -3.53 4.40 4.58
CA SER A 192 -2.18 4.05 4.11
C SER A 192 -1.27 5.24 3.86
N PHE A 193 -1.81 6.36 3.38
CA PHE A 193 -0.97 7.55 3.15
C PHE A 193 -0.65 8.34 4.42
N LEU A 194 -1.22 7.93 5.57
CA LEU A 194 -1.01 8.46 6.92
C LEU A 194 -0.24 7.45 7.80
N GLN A 195 -0.81 7.04 8.94
CA GLN A 195 -0.13 6.24 9.97
C GLN A 195 0.12 4.79 9.57
N ALA A 196 -0.70 4.21 8.70
CA ALA A 196 -0.60 2.78 8.44
C ALA A 196 0.50 2.43 7.44
N GLY A 197 0.82 3.34 6.52
CA GLY A 197 1.70 3.04 5.40
C GLY A 197 1.04 2.10 4.38
N MET A 198 1.80 1.69 3.37
CA MET A 198 1.32 0.77 2.34
C MET A 198 0.81 -0.55 2.94
N HIS A 199 -0.27 -1.07 2.38
CA HIS A 199 -0.81 -2.37 2.78
C HIS A 199 0.03 -3.53 2.24
N HIS A 200 0.55 -3.42 1.01
CA HIS A 200 1.56 -4.33 0.51
C HIS A 200 2.37 -3.73 -0.63
N LEU A 201 3.54 -4.33 -0.83
CA LEU A 201 4.33 -4.24 -2.05
C LEU A 201 4.22 -5.58 -2.78
N GLU A 202 3.80 -5.54 -4.04
CA GLU A 202 3.89 -6.69 -4.93
C GLU A 202 5.18 -6.60 -5.75
N ALA A 203 5.89 -7.72 -5.85
CA ALA A 203 7.08 -7.80 -6.68
C ALA A 203 7.19 -9.17 -7.38
N ARG A 204 7.92 -9.18 -8.50
CA ARG A 204 8.07 -10.36 -9.35
C ARG A 204 9.21 -11.25 -8.87
N PHE A 205 8.89 -12.51 -8.60
CA PHE A 205 9.84 -13.51 -8.09
C PHE A 205 9.69 -14.87 -8.80
N ASP A 206 10.64 -15.76 -8.53
CA ASP A 206 10.34 -17.18 -8.63
C ASP A 206 9.42 -17.57 -7.47
N PHE A 207 8.19 -17.99 -7.82
CA PHE A 207 7.12 -18.17 -6.85
C PHE A 207 7.45 -19.21 -5.77
N SER A 208 7.92 -20.38 -6.19
CA SER A 208 8.22 -21.48 -5.27
C SER A 208 9.47 -21.18 -4.44
N LEU A 209 10.52 -20.67 -5.10
CA LEU A 209 11.78 -20.39 -4.43
C LEU A 209 11.65 -19.30 -3.37
N LEU A 210 10.89 -18.22 -3.64
CA LEU A 210 10.66 -17.19 -2.62
C LEU A 210 9.92 -17.76 -1.40
N ARG A 211 8.92 -18.62 -1.60
CA ARG A 211 8.17 -19.26 -0.50
C ARG A 211 9.09 -20.10 0.38
N GLU A 212 9.94 -20.92 -0.22
CA GLU A 212 10.91 -21.76 0.50
C GLU A 212 11.90 -20.90 1.30
N GLN A 213 12.42 -19.84 0.68
CA GLN A 213 13.40 -18.96 1.30
C GLN A 213 12.80 -18.14 2.45
N LEU A 214 11.58 -17.63 2.31
CA LEU A 214 10.89 -16.93 3.38
C LEU A 214 10.51 -17.89 4.52
N ALA A 215 10.07 -19.10 4.19
CA ALA A 215 9.80 -20.14 5.19
C ALA A 215 11.04 -20.48 6.02
N SER A 216 12.23 -20.56 5.39
CA SER A 216 13.52 -20.77 6.08
C SER A 216 13.86 -19.64 7.06
N ALA A 217 13.29 -18.45 6.87
CA ALA A 217 13.42 -17.30 7.76
C ALA A 217 12.25 -17.17 8.75
N GLY A 218 11.39 -18.20 8.85
CA GLY A 218 10.23 -18.22 9.72
C GLY A 218 9.07 -17.33 9.25
N ILE A 219 8.99 -17.03 7.95
CA ILE A 219 7.87 -16.29 7.36
C ILE A 219 7.02 -17.25 6.54
N ALA A 220 5.82 -17.49 7.02
CA ALA A 220 4.85 -18.30 6.30
C ALA A 220 4.21 -17.51 5.15
N THR A 221 3.81 -18.23 4.10
CA THR A 221 3.05 -17.68 2.97
C THR A 221 1.64 -18.23 3.01
N MET A 222 0.65 -17.35 2.85
CA MET A 222 -0.76 -17.73 2.76
C MET A 222 -1.00 -18.69 1.57
N LYS A 223 -2.17 -19.32 1.58
CA LYS A 223 -2.62 -20.10 0.43
C LYS A 223 -2.67 -19.20 -0.82
N PRO A 224 -2.10 -19.62 -1.96
CA PRO A 224 -2.19 -18.84 -3.19
C PRO A 224 -3.63 -18.54 -3.57
N PHE A 225 -3.93 -17.29 -3.88
CA PHE A 225 -5.24 -16.89 -4.41
C PHE A 225 -5.28 -16.93 -5.95
N SER A 226 -4.11 -17.12 -6.57
CA SER A 226 -3.94 -17.52 -7.96
C SER A 226 -2.80 -18.53 -8.06
N ASP A 227 -3.01 -19.66 -8.73
CA ASP A 227 -1.99 -20.69 -8.99
C ASP A 227 -2.18 -21.33 -10.37
N SER A 228 -2.29 -20.47 -11.40
CA SER A 228 -2.33 -20.92 -12.79
C SER A 228 -0.92 -21.00 -13.38
N ALA A 229 -0.79 -21.63 -14.55
CA ALA A 229 0.49 -21.70 -15.26
C ALA A 229 1.05 -20.31 -15.66
N PHE A 230 0.18 -19.31 -15.81
CA PHE A 230 0.53 -17.98 -16.32
C PHE A 230 0.56 -16.89 -15.25
N LEU A 231 -0.10 -17.12 -14.11
CA LEU A 231 -0.21 -16.20 -13.00
C LEU A 231 -0.25 -16.99 -11.69
N LYS A 232 0.73 -16.70 -10.82
CA LYS A 232 0.76 -17.18 -9.43
C LYS A 232 0.89 -16.00 -8.49
N GLN A 233 0.05 -15.98 -7.45
CA GLN A 233 0.00 -14.90 -6.47
C GLN A 233 -0.28 -15.45 -5.08
N ALA A 234 0.46 -14.96 -4.10
CA ALA A 234 0.23 -15.23 -2.69
C ALA A 234 0.80 -14.11 -1.83
N PHE A 235 0.12 -13.79 -0.73
CA PHE A 235 0.66 -12.93 0.30
C PHE A 235 1.48 -13.76 1.28
N THR A 236 2.48 -13.13 1.90
CA THR A 236 2.97 -13.61 3.19
C THR A 236 1.86 -13.54 4.24
N GLU A 237 1.95 -14.35 5.29
CA GLU A 237 1.13 -14.06 6.49
C GLU A 237 1.43 -12.64 6.95
N GLY A 238 0.38 -11.89 7.29
CA GLY A 238 0.51 -10.51 7.72
C GLY A 238 0.92 -10.44 9.18
N GLU A 239 1.87 -9.57 9.50
CA GLU A 239 2.23 -9.32 10.89
C GLU A 239 1.09 -8.64 11.64
N ARG A 240 0.94 -8.95 12.92
CA ARG A 240 0.00 -8.26 13.78
C ARG A 240 0.65 -7.01 14.36
N TRP A 241 -0.01 -5.88 14.18
CA TRP A 241 0.40 -4.61 14.77
C TRP A 241 -0.45 -4.32 16.00
N PRO A 242 0.14 -3.73 17.05
CA PRO A 242 -0.63 -3.11 18.12
C PRO A 242 -1.60 -2.08 17.54
N VAL A 243 -2.84 -2.08 18.06
CA VAL A 243 -3.89 -1.14 17.63
C VAL A 243 -3.99 -0.02 18.67
N ASN A 244 -4.14 1.23 18.20
CA ASN A 244 -4.33 2.37 19.07
C ASN A 244 -5.68 2.25 19.83
N PRO A 245 -5.70 2.27 21.18
CA PRO A 245 -6.93 2.13 21.95
C PRO A 245 -8.00 3.18 21.65
N GLU A 246 -7.60 4.41 21.28
CA GLU A 246 -8.54 5.47 20.91
C GLU A 246 -9.27 5.14 19.61
N ARG A 247 -8.58 4.52 18.65
CA ARG A 247 -9.20 4.04 17.40
C ARG A 247 -10.22 2.93 17.69
N VAL A 248 -9.88 1.96 18.54
CA VAL A 248 -10.81 0.91 18.97
C VAL A 248 -12.03 1.50 19.67
N ARG A 249 -11.83 2.45 20.59
CA ARG A 249 -12.94 3.12 21.31
C ARG A 249 -13.85 3.86 20.34
N SER A 250 -13.30 4.58 19.36
CA SER A 250 -14.07 5.27 18.33
C SER A 250 -14.89 4.31 17.47
N LEU A 251 -14.30 3.19 17.04
CA LEU A 251 -15.00 2.15 16.28
C LEU A 251 -16.14 1.51 17.07
N LEU A 252 -15.90 1.22 18.36
CA LEU A 252 -16.90 0.63 19.25
C LEU A 252 -18.05 1.60 19.55
N ALA A 253 -17.74 2.87 19.84
CA ALA A 253 -18.74 3.91 20.11
C ALA A 253 -19.64 4.19 18.89
N ARG A 254 -19.14 3.92 17.67
CA ARG A 254 -19.89 4.01 16.42
C ARG A 254 -20.57 2.69 16.02
N GLU A 255 -20.51 1.67 16.86
CA GLU A 255 -21.07 0.32 16.63
C GLU A 255 -20.52 -0.36 15.36
N LEU A 256 -19.31 0.03 14.90
CA LEU A 256 -18.66 -0.55 13.72
C LEU A 256 -17.91 -1.85 14.03
N ILE A 257 -17.65 -2.10 15.31
CA ILE A 257 -17.12 -3.36 15.86
C ILE A 257 -17.89 -3.71 17.14
N THR A 258 -17.87 -4.99 17.50
CA THR A 258 -18.45 -5.49 18.76
C THR A 258 -17.48 -5.34 19.94
N HIS A 259 -17.98 -5.44 21.17
CA HIS A 259 -17.15 -5.48 22.38
C HIS A 259 -16.10 -6.61 22.32
N GLN A 260 -16.49 -7.82 21.89
CA GLN A 260 -15.58 -8.95 21.76
C GLN A 260 -14.45 -8.67 20.75
N GLN A 261 -14.77 -8.03 19.61
CA GLN A 261 -13.76 -7.62 18.64
C GLN A 261 -12.85 -6.53 19.20
N ALA A 262 -13.39 -5.57 19.93
CA ALA A 262 -12.60 -4.52 20.58
C ALA A 262 -11.59 -5.11 21.57
N GLU A 263 -12.03 -5.99 22.46
CA GLU A 263 -11.16 -6.71 23.41
C GLU A 263 -10.07 -7.51 22.68
N PHE A 264 -10.45 -8.23 21.62
CA PHE A 264 -9.51 -8.99 20.81
C PHE A 264 -8.44 -8.10 20.16
N PHE A 265 -8.83 -6.99 19.53
CA PHE A 265 -7.88 -6.09 18.87
C PHE A 265 -6.95 -5.37 19.86
N LEU A 266 -7.44 -5.05 21.06
CA LEU A 266 -6.62 -4.45 22.11
C LEU A 266 -5.60 -5.46 22.68
N GLY A 267 -6.01 -6.72 22.86
CA GLY A 267 -5.14 -7.75 23.43
C GLY A 267 -4.16 -8.39 22.43
N SER A 268 -4.61 -8.60 21.20
CA SER A 268 -3.87 -9.39 20.18
C SER A 268 -3.43 -8.56 18.97
N GLY A 269 -3.69 -7.25 18.95
CA GLY A 269 -3.47 -6.40 17.78
C GLY A 269 -4.35 -6.79 16.58
N ALA A 270 -4.00 -6.30 15.40
CA ALA A 270 -4.68 -6.63 14.15
C ALA A 270 -3.67 -6.81 13.00
N VAL A 271 -4.04 -7.61 11.99
CA VAL A 271 -3.21 -7.83 10.80
C VAL A 271 -2.90 -6.50 10.11
N GLY A 272 -1.62 -6.30 9.80
CA GLY A 272 -1.07 -5.08 9.25
C GLY A 272 -0.84 -5.16 7.74
N SER A 273 0.40 -5.34 7.32
CA SER A 273 0.79 -5.37 5.91
C SER A 273 1.37 -6.71 5.48
N HIS A 274 1.50 -6.88 4.16
CA HIS A 274 1.99 -8.11 3.53
C HIS A 274 3.09 -7.80 2.50
N LEU A 275 3.93 -8.78 2.21
CA LEU A 275 4.67 -8.85 0.95
C LEU A 275 3.88 -9.74 -0.01
N GLU A 276 3.64 -9.28 -1.23
CA GLU A 276 3.01 -10.11 -2.26
C GLU A 276 4.04 -10.73 -3.21
N ASN A 277 3.96 -12.05 -3.33
CA ASN A 277 4.77 -12.86 -4.23
C ASN A 277 4.02 -13.08 -5.55
N LEU A 278 4.50 -12.44 -6.62
CA LEU A 278 3.97 -12.59 -7.97
C LEU A 278 4.93 -13.38 -8.86
N GLN A 279 4.36 -14.30 -9.63
CA GLN A 279 4.99 -14.81 -10.85
C GLN A 279 4.03 -14.70 -12.04
N ARG A 280 4.46 -13.95 -13.07
CA ARG A 280 3.78 -13.84 -14.37
C ARG A 280 4.60 -14.56 -15.44
N LYS A 281 3.93 -15.31 -16.31
CA LYS A 281 4.53 -15.93 -17.50
C LYS A 281 3.72 -15.55 -18.75
N GLY A 282 4.36 -15.64 -19.92
CA GLY A 282 3.69 -15.48 -21.22
C GLY A 282 3.10 -14.09 -21.50
N GLY A 283 3.59 -13.03 -20.84
CA GLY A 283 3.12 -11.65 -21.08
C GLY A 283 1.75 -11.31 -20.46
N PHE A 284 1.22 -12.14 -19.55
CA PHE A 284 -0.05 -11.88 -18.88
C PHE A 284 -0.01 -10.61 -18.00
N LYS A 285 -0.86 -9.62 -18.31
CA LYS A 285 -0.94 -8.32 -17.61
C LYS A 285 -2.25 -8.10 -16.81
N GLY A 286 -3.14 -9.09 -16.79
CA GLY A 286 -4.44 -8.96 -16.15
C GLY A 286 -4.43 -9.22 -14.65
N PHE A 287 -5.58 -9.01 -14.03
CA PHE A 287 -5.91 -9.39 -12.65
C PHE A 287 -7.23 -10.20 -12.68
N ASN A 288 -7.38 -11.17 -11.79
CA ASN A 288 -8.62 -11.94 -11.65
C ASN A 288 -9.44 -11.41 -10.47
N GLN A 289 -10.55 -10.71 -10.75
CA GLN A 289 -11.38 -10.05 -9.73
C GLN A 289 -11.85 -11.01 -8.63
N LYS A 290 -12.20 -12.24 -9.00
CA LYS A 290 -12.65 -13.25 -8.02
C LYS A 290 -11.51 -13.64 -7.07
N SER A 291 -10.31 -13.86 -7.62
CA SER A 291 -9.11 -14.14 -6.85
C SER A 291 -8.74 -12.99 -5.92
N VAL A 292 -8.87 -11.74 -6.37
CA VAL A 292 -8.61 -10.55 -5.53
C VAL A 292 -9.62 -10.45 -4.38
N SER A 293 -10.91 -10.70 -4.63
CA SER A 293 -11.92 -10.72 -3.57
C SER A 293 -11.64 -11.79 -2.51
N VAL A 294 -11.15 -12.96 -2.91
CA VAL A 294 -10.77 -14.03 -1.98
C VAL A 294 -9.65 -13.56 -1.05
N ILE A 295 -8.58 -12.95 -1.59
CA ILE A 295 -7.46 -12.52 -0.76
C ILE A 295 -7.83 -11.32 0.12
N ILE A 296 -8.61 -10.36 -0.37
CA ILE A 296 -9.08 -9.24 0.47
C ILE A 296 -9.85 -9.79 1.66
N GLN A 297 -10.82 -10.69 1.45
CA GLN A 297 -11.55 -11.32 2.56
C GLN A 297 -10.65 -12.13 3.51
N ALA A 298 -9.60 -12.78 3.00
CA ALA A 298 -8.66 -13.54 3.83
C ALA A 298 -7.75 -12.63 4.68
N THR A 299 -7.60 -11.37 4.29
CA THR A 299 -6.88 -10.33 5.06
C THR A 299 -7.79 -9.48 5.95
N ASP A 300 -9.03 -9.90 6.17
CA ASP A 300 -9.95 -9.19 7.06
C ASP A 300 -9.49 -9.31 8.51
N PRO A 301 -9.28 -8.17 9.23
CA PRO A 301 -8.82 -8.19 10.62
C PRO A 301 -9.67 -9.07 11.55
N ARG A 302 -10.97 -9.25 11.25
CA ARG A 302 -11.90 -10.07 12.05
C ARG A 302 -11.71 -11.58 11.86
N LYS A 303 -11.09 -12.00 10.75
CA LYS A 303 -10.98 -13.40 10.33
C LYS A 303 -9.58 -13.97 10.51
N VAL A 304 -8.57 -13.12 10.58
CA VAL A 304 -7.22 -13.56 10.88
C VAL A 304 -7.18 -13.93 12.36
N GLU A 305 -6.97 -15.21 12.67
CA GLU A 305 -6.84 -15.67 14.05
C GLU A 305 -5.56 -15.13 14.70
N SER A 306 -5.48 -15.16 16.03
CA SER A 306 -4.18 -14.96 16.70
C SER A 306 -3.29 -16.15 16.34
N PRO A 307 -2.00 -15.98 16.04
CA PRO A 307 -1.08 -17.10 16.07
C PRO A 307 -1.24 -17.78 17.43
N ALA A 308 -1.64 -19.05 17.45
CA ALA A 308 -1.51 -19.86 18.65
C ALA A 308 -0.05 -19.71 19.12
N GLU A 309 0.16 -19.45 20.41
CA GLU A 309 1.50 -19.35 21.02
C GLU A 309 2.34 -20.53 20.50
N ARG A 310 3.32 -20.22 19.63
CA ARG A 310 4.30 -21.19 19.12
C ARG A 310 5.57 -21.10 19.93
#